data_AF-A0A7Y5P9Z3-F1
#
_entry.id   AF-A0A7Y5P9Z3-F1
#
_cell.length_a   1.000
_cell.length_b   1.000
_cell.length_c   1.000
_cell.angle_alpha   90.00
_cell.angle_beta   90.00
_cell.angle_gamma   90.00
#
_symmetry.space_group_name_H-M   'P 1'
#
loop_
_entity.id
_entity.type
_entity.pdbx_description
1 polymer ?
#
loop_
_entity_poly.entity_id
_entity_poly.type
_entity_poly.pdbx_seq_one_letter_code
_entity_poly.pdbx_strand_id
1 'polypeptide(L)' 'MFTIQVAAYDTRPPAEALVTKLATRGVKARVSGTAKPFRVRLAFYKTRQEASAEVAALKARGIVGFVAEEVPPPGARSP' A
#
# COMPACT_ATOMS: atom_id res chain seq x y z
N MET A 1 0.70 11.23 6.50
CA MET A 1 1.50 10.92 5.28
C MET A 1 0.57 10.31 4.25
N PHE A 2 0.94 10.38 2.98
CA PHE A 2 0.17 9.72 1.92
C PHE A 2 0.70 8.31 1.72
N THR A 3 -0.19 7.38 1.43
CA THR A 3 0.13 5.99 1.11
C THR A 3 -0.80 5.55 0.01
N ILE A 4 -0.50 4.45 -0.66
CA ILE A 4 -1.41 3.87 -1.66
C ILE A 4 -2.03 2.64 -1.04
N GLN A 5 -3.36 2.54 -1.09
CA GLN A 5 -4.09 1.34 -0.70
C GLN A 5 -4.54 0.61 -1.97
N VAL A 6 -4.20 -0.68 -2.07
CA VAL A 6 -4.53 -1.53 -3.22
C VAL A 6 -5.76 -2.37 -2.91
N ALA A 7 -5.80 -2.95 -1.71
CA ALA A 7 -6.88 -3.82 -1.28
C ALA A 7 -7.01 -3.81 0.24
N ALA A 8 -8.13 -4.33 0.74
CA ALA A 8 -8.35 -4.64 2.13
C ALA A 8 -8.97 -6.02 2.25
N TYR A 9 -8.54 -6.79 3.24
CA TYR A 9 -9.00 -8.15 3.49
C TYR A 9 -9.44 -8.32 4.94
N ASP A 10 -10.37 -9.22 5.20
CA ASP A 10 -10.82 -9.53 6.56
C ASP A 10 -9.82 -10.38 7.33
N THR A 11 -9.01 -11.16 6.61
CA THR A 11 -7.98 -12.03 7.18
C THR A 11 -6.59 -11.66 6.65
N ARG A 12 -5.57 -11.97 7.46
CA ARG A 12 -4.17 -11.64 7.17
C ARG A 12 -3.55 -12.47 6.04
N PRO A 13 -3.78 -13.80 5.94
CA PRO A 13 -3.19 -14.62 4.87
C PRO A 13 -3.45 -14.12 3.43
N PRO A 14 -4.68 -13.75 3.01
CA PRO A 14 -4.89 -13.23 1.66
C PRO A 14 -4.26 -11.85 1.43
N ALA A 15 -4.15 -11.02 2.48
CA ALA A 15 -3.42 -9.75 2.40
C ALA A 15 -1.91 -9.98 2.16
N GLU A 16 -1.31 -10.93 2.87
CA GLU A 16 0.11 -11.31 2.70
C GLU A 16 0.37 -11.99 1.34
N ALA A 17 -0.58 -12.80 0.85
CA ALA A 17 -0.51 -13.37 -0.49
C ALA A 17 -0.49 -12.28 -1.57
N LEU A 18 -1.29 -11.22 -1.42
CA LEU A 18 -1.26 -10.09 -2.35
C LEU A 18 0.06 -9.33 -2.26
N VAL A 19 0.59 -9.10 -1.05
CA VAL A 19 1.92 -8.47 -0.87
C VAL A 19 3.00 -9.26 -1.61
N THR A 20 3.01 -10.58 -1.46
CA THR A 20 3.96 -11.47 -2.15
C THR A 20 3.80 -11.39 -3.67
N LYS A 21 2.56 -11.39 -4.17
CA LYS A 21 2.27 -11.24 -5.61
C LYS A 21 2.67 -9.88 -6.17
N LEU A 22 2.58 -8.82 -5.37
CA LEU A 22 3.06 -7.49 -5.76
C LEU A 22 4.59 -7.45 -5.78
N ALA A 23 5.25 -8.12 -4.82
CA ALA A 23 6.71 -8.22 -4.77
C ALA A 23 7.30 -8.98 -5.97
N THR A 24 6.64 -10.03 -6.48
CA THR A 24 7.07 -10.69 -7.74
C THR A 24 6.96 -9.80 -8.97
N ARG A 25 6.12 -8.76 -8.89
CA ARG A 25 6.06 -7.69 -9.89
C ARG A 25 7.03 -6.54 -9.55
N GLY A 26 7.86 -6.63 -8.53
CA GLY A 26 8.74 -5.52 -8.12
C GLY A 26 8.01 -4.35 -7.45
N VAL A 27 6.80 -4.56 -6.93
CA VAL A 27 6.06 -3.56 -6.14
C VAL A 27 6.19 -3.91 -4.66
N LYS A 28 6.79 -3.02 -3.88
CA LYS A 28 6.92 -3.18 -2.42
C LYS A 28 5.62 -2.76 -1.73
N ALA A 29 4.82 -3.75 -1.33
CA ALA A 29 3.63 -3.56 -0.52
C ALA A 29 3.82 -4.12 0.90
N ARG A 30 2.94 -3.71 1.81
CA ARG A 30 2.89 -4.14 3.21
C ARG A 30 1.44 -4.30 3.66
N VAL A 31 1.22 -5.20 4.61
CA VAL A 31 -0.07 -5.25 5.32
C VAL A 31 -0.01 -4.23 6.45
N SER A 32 -0.93 -3.26 6.41
CA SER A 32 -1.12 -2.27 7.46
C SER A 32 -2.32 -2.63 8.33
N GLY A 33 -2.13 -2.52 9.64
CA GLY A 33 -3.10 -2.85 10.66
C GLY A 33 -2.81 -4.18 11.36
N THR A 34 -3.13 -4.24 12.65
CA THR A 34 -3.05 -5.45 13.49
C THR A 34 -4.41 -6.13 13.66
N ALA A 35 -5.49 -5.46 13.25
CA ALA A 35 -6.87 -5.94 13.31
C ALA A 35 -7.59 -5.70 11.98
N LYS A 36 -8.67 -6.46 11.77
CA LYS A 36 -9.51 -6.35 10.57
C LYS A 36 -10.08 -4.92 10.40
N PRO A 37 -10.14 -4.39 9.16
CA PRO A 37 -9.63 -5.01 7.94
C PRO A 37 -8.11 -4.79 7.74
N PHE A 38 -7.42 -5.85 7.31
CA PHE A 38 -6.01 -5.87 6.95
C PHE A 38 -5.82 -5.20 5.59
N ARG A 39 -5.23 -4.00 5.58
CA ARG A 39 -5.13 -3.17 4.38
C ARG A 39 -3.77 -3.37 3.72
N VAL A 40 -3.76 -3.77 2.46
CA VAL A 40 -2.54 -3.83 1.66
C VAL A 40 -2.22 -2.44 1.17
N ARG A 41 -1.18 -1.85 1.76
CA ARG A 41 -0.70 -0.49 1.51
C ARG A 41 0.71 -0.52 0.95
N LEU A 42 1.11 0.51 0.23
CA LEU A 42 2.48 0.67 -0.29
C LEU A 42 3.28 1.64 0.59
N ALA A 43 4.42 2.10 0.05
CA ALA A 43 5.29 3.09 0.63
C ALA A 43 4.53 4.36 1.07
N PHE A 44 5.19 5.11 1.96
CA PHE A 44 4.75 6.41 2.39
C PHE A 44 5.33 7.49 1.48
N TYR A 45 4.49 8.43 1.08
CA TYR A 45 4.81 9.59 0.28
C TYR A 45 4.63 10.85 1.11
N LYS A 46 5.50 11.83 0.88
CA LYS A 46 5.43 13.14 1.55
C LYS A 46 4.26 13.95 1.01
N THR A 47 4.02 13.86 -0.29
CA THR A 47 2.95 14.61 -0.96
C THR A 47 1.90 13.70 -1.59
N ARG A 48 0.67 14.22 -1.74
CA ARG A 48 -0.40 13.54 -2.46
C ARG A 48 -0.04 13.33 -3.93
N GLN A 49 0.70 14.27 -4.51
CA GLN A 49 1.09 14.25 -5.92
C GLN A 49 2.02 13.08 -6.25
N GLU A 50 3.03 12.82 -5.39
CA GLU A 50 3.91 11.65 -5.53
C GLU A 50 3.11 10.34 -5.46
N ALA A 51 2.20 10.22 -4.48
CA ALA A 51 1.35 9.05 -4.34
C ALA A 51 0.43 8.85 -5.56
N SER A 52 -0.14 9.94 -6.10
CA SER A 52 -1.00 9.89 -7.29
C SER A 52 -0.22 9.51 -8.55
N ALA A 53 1.01 9.99 -8.72
CA ALA A 53 1.88 9.61 -9.83
C ALA A 53 2.19 8.11 -9.81
N GLU A 54 2.51 7.56 -8.63
CA GLU A 54 2.73 6.13 -8.47
C GLU A 54 1.44 5.32 -8.70
N VAL A 55 0.27 5.78 -8.24
CA VAL A 55 -1.02 5.14 -8.57
C VAL A 55 -1.22 5.05 -10.09
N ALA A 56 -0.90 6.11 -10.83
CA ALA A 56 -0.98 6.09 -12.29
C ALA A 56 -0.01 5.08 -12.91
N ALA A 57 1.23 5.02 -12.41
CA ALA A 57 2.23 4.04 -12.85
C ALA A 57 1.80 2.59 -12.54
N LEU A 58 1.21 2.33 -11.37
CA LEU A 58 0.66 1.03 -11.00
C LEU A 58 -0.52 0.65 -11.89
N LYS A 59 -1.40 1.62 -12.20
CA LYS A 59 -2.56 1.39 -13.07
C LYS A 59 -2.13 0.99 -14.48
N ALA A 60 -1.08 1.60 -15.02
CA ALA A 60 -0.49 1.21 -16.31
C ALA A 60 0.03 -0.25 -16.31
N ARG A 61 0.32 -0.80 -15.13
CA ARG A 61 0.78 -2.18 -14.92
C ARG A 61 -0.36 -3.14 -14.53
N GLY A 62 -1.61 -2.67 -14.63
CA GLY A 62 -2.81 -3.43 -14.26
C GLY A 62 -3.00 -3.60 -12.75
N ILE A 63 -2.35 -2.77 -11.93
CA ILE A 63 -2.51 -2.78 -10.47
C ILE A 63 -3.38 -1.59 -10.09
N VAL A 64 -4.58 -1.86 -9.56
CA VAL A 64 -5.51 -0.81 -9.14
C VAL A 64 -5.26 -0.47 -7.68
N GLY A 65 -5.07 0.81 -7.38
CA GLY A 65 -4.97 1.33 -6.02
C GLY A 65 -5.41 2.79 -5.98
N PHE A 66 -5.55 3.32 -4.77
CA PHE A 66 -5.90 4.72 -4.55
C PHE A 66 -5.04 5.34 -3.46
N VAL A 67 -4.83 6.64 -3.54
CA VAL A 67 -4.11 7.39 -2.50
C VAL A 67 -4.99 7.47 -1.26
N ALA A 68 -4.43 7.04 -0.14
CA ALA A 68 -5.02 7.10 1.18
C ALA A 68 -4.07 7.88 2.11
N GLU A 69 -4.62 8.42 3.18
CA GLU A 69 -3.83 9.01 4.25
C GLU A 69 -3.63 7.99 5.36
N GLU A 70 -2.39 7.88 5.82
CA GLU A 70 -2.04 7.09 7.01
C GLU A 70 -1.19 7.94 7.93
N VAL A 71 -1.59 7.96 9.20
CA VAL A 71 -0.71 8.41 10.27
C VAL A 71 0.23 7.24 10.54
N PRO A 72 1.54 7.34 10.21
CA PRO A 72 2.48 6.28 10.53
C PRO A 72 2.44 6.01 12.05
N PRO A 73 2.51 4.75 12.50
CA PRO A 73 2.73 4.48 13.91
C PRO A 73 4.04 5.17 14.34
N PRO A 74 4.14 5.64 15.60
CA PRO A 74 5.34 6.31 16.08
C PRO A 74 6.57 5.42 15.83
N GLY A 75 7.50 5.89 14.99
CA GLY A 75 8.71 5.17 14.60
C GLY A 75 8.80 4.69 13.14
N ALA A 76 7.75 4.83 12.32
CA ALA A 76 7.88 4.54 10.88
C ALA A 76 8.67 5.66 10.19
N ARG A 77 9.99 5.45 10.01
CA ARG A 77 10.85 6.36 9.23
C ARG A 77 10.35 6.41 7.79
N SER A 78 10.24 7.62 7.25
CA SER A 78 10.16 7.84 5.81
C SER A 78 11.40 7.23 5.16
N PRO A 79 11.25 6.60 3.98
CA PRO A 79 12.42 6.23 3.18
C PRO A 79 13.23 7.46 2.78
#